data_AF-A0A945LLY9-F1
#
_entry.id   AF-A0A945LLY9-F1
#
_cell.length_a   1.000
_cell.length_b   1.000
_cell.length_c   1.000
_cell.angle_alpha   90.00
_cell.angle_beta   90.00
_cell.angle_gamma   90.00
#
_symmetry.space_group_name_H-M   'P 1'
#
loop_
_entity.id
_entity.type
_entity.pdbx_description
1 polymer ?
#
loop_
_entity_poly.entity_id
_entity_poly.type
_entity_poly.pdbx_seq_one_letter_code
_entity_poly.pdbx_strand_id
1 'polypeptide(L)'
;MIRQNIYLVITPFFPSNESFVGSYVYDQIKEIQNQSNFSIEIVKVVSYFSLESDYEFNGFKVKIFKTFDFPYFIFPGLFNSCNKRRFYKFLQKKNIINVSFSHSHV
;
A
#
# COMPACT_ATOMS: atom_id res chain seq x y z
N MET A 1 -20.80 14.73 -10.20
CA MET A 1 -20.06 13.57 -9.64
C MET A 1 -18.65 14.03 -9.31
N ILE A 2 -18.31 14.16 -8.03
CA ILE A 2 -16.94 14.46 -7.61
C ILE A 2 -16.11 13.23 -7.98
N ARG A 3 -15.12 13.38 -8.87
CA ARG A 3 -14.12 12.33 -9.08
C ARG A 3 -13.38 12.19 -7.76
N GLN A 4 -13.56 11.08 -7.05
CA GLN A 4 -12.76 10.78 -5.86
C GLN A 4 -11.30 10.69 -6.32
N ASN A 5 -10.53 11.71 -5.95
CA ASN A 5 -9.09 11.75 -6.17
C ASN A 5 -8.45 10.85 -5.13
N ILE A 6 -7.74 9.82 -5.58
CA ILE A 6 -7.12 8.84 -4.69
C ILE A 6 -5.75 9.35 -4.24
N TYR A 7 -5.49 9.29 -2.94
CA TYR A 7 -4.15 9.38 -2.37
C TYR A 7 -3.69 7.95 -2.04
N LEU A 8 -2.80 7.42 -2.86
CA LEU A 8 -2.31 6.05 -2.76
C LEU A 8 -1.06 6.00 -1.87
N VAL A 9 -1.12 5.27 -0.77
CA VAL A 9 0.04 4.97 0.06
C VAL A 9 0.52 3.55 -0.22
N ILE A 10 1.81 3.42 -0.50
CA ILE A 10 2.48 2.14 -0.70
C ILE A 10 3.55 2.02 0.38
N THR A 11 3.42 1.06 1.28
CA THR A 11 4.31 0.96 2.44
C THR A 11 4.64 -0.48 2.78
N PRO A 12 5.87 -0.83 3.20
CA PRO A 12 6.14 -2.14 3.77
C PRO A 12 5.56 -2.31 5.18
N PHE A 13 5.24 -1.21 5.87
CA PHE A 13 4.75 -1.22 7.25
C PHE A 13 3.54 -0.31 7.45
N PHE A 14 2.52 -0.87 8.11
CA PHE A 14 1.32 -0.17 8.56
C PHE A 14 0.79 -0.91 9.79
N PRO A 15 0.27 -0.20 10.81
CA PRO A 15 -0.15 -0.81 12.05
C PRO A 15 -1.34 -1.74 11.83
N SER A 16 -1.45 -2.73 12.70
CA SER A 16 -2.57 -3.66 12.81
C SER A 16 -3.02 -3.76 14.27
N ASN A 17 -4.07 -4.52 14.54
CA ASN A 17 -4.54 -4.76 15.91
C ASN A 17 -3.51 -5.50 16.79
N GLU A 18 -2.51 -6.13 16.17
CA GLU A 18 -1.50 -6.95 16.83
C GLU A 18 -0.12 -6.26 16.86
N SER A 19 0.08 -5.20 16.08
CA SER A 19 1.37 -4.54 15.92
C SER A 19 1.25 -3.04 15.64
N PHE A 20 2.00 -2.23 16.37
CA PHE A 20 2.08 -0.78 16.16
C PHE A 20 3.09 -0.38 15.05
N VAL A 21 3.76 -1.34 14.41
CA VAL A 21 4.78 -1.04 13.41
C VAL A 21 4.17 -0.25 12.24
N GLY A 22 4.72 0.92 11.96
CA GLY A 22 4.21 1.83 10.94
C GLY A 22 3.24 2.91 11.45
N SER A 23 3.10 3.11 12.78
CA SER A 23 2.25 4.18 13.34
C SER A 23 2.53 5.56 12.75
N TYR A 24 3.78 5.89 12.42
CA TYR A 24 4.10 7.17 11.79
C TYR A 24 3.40 7.36 10.42
N VAL A 25 3.26 6.27 9.64
CA VAL A 25 2.52 6.28 8.36
C VAL A 25 1.04 6.50 8.63
N TYR A 26 0.51 5.83 9.66
CA TYR A 26 -0.87 6.00 10.09
C TYR A 26 -1.16 7.45 10.50
N ASP A 27 -0.32 8.06 11.34
CA ASP A 27 -0.50 9.44 11.79
C ASP A 27 -0.45 10.42 10.61
N GLN A 28 0.49 10.23 9.68
CA GLN A 28 0.59 11.04 8.47
C GLN A 28 -0.66 10.92 7.59
N ILE A 29 -1.11 9.69 7.34
CA ILE A 29 -2.32 9.44 6.55
C ILE A 29 -3.55 10.02 7.23
N LYS A 30 -3.64 9.88 8.56
CA LYS A 30 -4.76 10.38 9.33
C LYS A 30 -4.85 11.89 9.20
N GLU A 31 -3.70 12.58 9.26
CA GLU A 31 -3.66 14.01 9.08
C GLU A 31 -4.02 14.45 7.66
N ILE A 32 -3.56 13.72 6.64
CA ILE A 32 -3.97 13.98 5.25
C ILE A 32 -5.48 13.80 5.08
N GLN A 33 -6.06 12.76 5.69
CA GLN A 33 -7.51 12.54 5.69
C GLN A 33 -8.26 13.68 6.39
N ASN A 34 -7.72 14.23 7.48
CA ASN A 34 -8.34 15.34 8.21
C ASN A 34 -8.28 16.66 7.44
N GLN A 35 -7.21 16.90 6.68
CA GLN A 35 -6.97 18.18 5.99
C GLN A 35 -7.44 18.22 4.54
N SER A 36 -7.89 17.09 3.98
CA SER A 36 -8.20 16.99 2.55
C SER A 36 -9.43 16.14 2.26
N ASN A 37 -9.92 16.22 1.02
CA ASN A 37 -11.04 15.40 0.53
C ASN A 37 -10.56 14.18 -0.28
N PHE A 38 -9.31 13.74 -0.09
CA PHE A 38 -8.79 12.58 -0.80
C PHE A 38 -9.37 11.28 -0.25
N SER A 39 -9.64 10.34 -1.15
CA SER A 39 -9.87 8.95 -0.76
C SER A 39 -8.53 8.28 -0.55
N ILE A 40 -8.21 7.90 0.68
CA ILE A 40 -6.95 7.22 0.97
C ILE A 40 -7.05 5.74 0.61
N GLU A 41 -6.09 5.26 -0.18
CA GLU A 41 -5.94 3.86 -0.54
C GLU A 41 -4.59 3.36 -0.03
N ILE A 42 -4.58 2.31 0.78
CA ILE A 42 -3.34 1.78 1.39
C ILE A 42 -3.01 0.42 0.79
N VAL A 43 -1.81 0.32 0.24
CA VAL A 43 -1.20 -0.94 -0.18
C VAL A 43 -0.02 -1.23 0.73
N LYS A 44 -0.13 -2.32 1.49
CA LYS A 44 1.03 -2.84 2.23
C LYS A 44 1.79 -3.85 1.37
N VAL A 45 3.08 -3.62 1.18
CA VAL A 45 3.95 -4.49 0.39
C VAL A 45 4.64 -5.48 1.31
N VAL A 46 4.50 -6.77 1.01
CA VAL A 46 5.08 -7.86 1.81
C VAL A 46 5.78 -8.87 0.91
N SER A 47 6.67 -9.67 1.49
CA SER A 47 7.29 -10.79 0.79
C SER A 47 6.23 -11.73 0.21
N TYR A 48 6.52 -12.33 -0.95
CA TYR A 48 5.66 -13.33 -1.57
C TYR A 48 5.30 -14.49 -0.64
N PHE A 49 6.22 -14.84 0.25
CA PHE A 49 6.06 -15.92 1.23
C PHE A 49 5.31 -15.50 2.50
N SER A 50 4.96 -14.21 2.66
CA SER A 50 4.17 -13.76 3.80
C SER A 50 2.77 -14.39 3.78
N LEU A 51 2.28 -14.76 4.96
CA LEU A 51 0.91 -15.25 5.16
C LEU A 51 -0.10 -14.10 5.32
N GLU A 52 0.36 -12.86 5.36
CA GLU A 52 -0.52 -11.70 5.52
C GLU A 52 -1.58 -11.61 4.40
N SER A 53 -2.77 -11.21 4.82
CA SER A 53 -3.96 -10.96 4.01
C SER A 53 -4.48 -9.56 4.25
N ASP A 54 -5.35 -9.08 3.36
CA ASP A 54 -6.01 -7.78 3.51
C ASP A 54 -6.67 -7.67 4.90
N TYR A 55 -6.54 -6.51 5.53
CA TYR A 55 -7.10 -6.26 6.86
C TYR A 55 -7.63 -4.83 6.97
N GLU A 56 -8.32 -4.56 8.08
CA GLU A 56 -8.82 -3.24 8.42
C GLU A 56 -8.19 -2.77 9.73
N PHE A 57 -7.78 -1.50 9.76
CA PHE A 57 -7.23 -0.87 10.96
C PHE A 57 -7.77 0.56 11.07
N ASN A 58 -8.49 0.85 12.17
CA ASN A 58 -9.07 2.17 12.46
C ASN A 58 -9.82 2.81 11.27
N GLY A 59 -10.62 2.00 10.56
CA GLY A 59 -11.41 2.43 9.39
C GLY A 59 -10.64 2.50 8.07
N PHE A 60 -9.34 2.20 8.06
CA PHE A 60 -8.55 2.08 6.83
C PHE A 60 -8.48 0.63 6.36
N LYS A 61 -8.82 0.41 5.08
CA LYS A 61 -8.66 -0.88 4.41
C LYS A 61 -7.25 -1.02 3.86
N VAL A 62 -6.44 -1.87 4.48
CA VAL A 62 -5.06 -2.16 4.09
C VAL A 62 -5.05 -3.35 3.14
N LYS A 63 -4.64 -3.11 1.89
CA LYS A 63 -4.61 -4.13 0.84
C LYS A 63 -3.19 -4.68 0.73
N ILE A 64 -3.03 -5.99 0.84
CA ILE A 64 -1.72 -6.64 0.79
C ILE A 64 -1.31 -6.90 -0.65
N PHE A 65 -0.11 -6.43 -1.02
CA PHE A 65 0.54 -6.81 -2.27
C PHE A 65 1.82 -7.62 -1.99
N LYS A 66 1.86 -8.82 -2.57
CA LYS A 66 2.95 -9.79 -2.38
C LYS A 66 4.02 -9.63 -3.47
N THR A 67 5.15 -9.02 -3.15
CA THR A 67 6.29 -8.83 -4.07
C THR A 67 7.12 -10.09 -4.20
N PHE A 68 7.46 -10.44 -5.44
CA PHE A 68 8.50 -11.43 -5.69
C PHE A 68 9.86 -10.75 -5.52
N ASP A 69 10.60 -11.10 -4.49
CA ASP A 69 11.98 -10.70 -4.36
C ASP A 69 12.77 -11.80 -3.65
N PHE A 70 14.08 -11.80 -3.84
CA PHE A 70 14.94 -12.68 -3.06
C PHE A 70 15.12 -12.13 -1.64
N PRO A 71 15.24 -13.00 -0.63
CA PRO A 71 15.66 -12.57 0.69
C PRO A 71 17.08 -11.96 0.62
N TYR A 72 17.38 -11.04 1.53
CA TYR A 72 18.71 -10.42 1.69
C TYR A 72 19.23 -9.57 0.50
N PHE A 73 18.34 -8.95 -0.30
CA PHE A 73 18.72 -8.09 -1.42
C PHE A 73 19.65 -8.75 -2.45
N ILE A 74 19.58 -10.07 -2.59
CA ILE A 74 20.37 -10.80 -3.58
C ILE A 74 19.80 -10.48 -4.97
N PHE A 75 20.59 -9.83 -5.83
CA PHE A 75 20.18 -9.32 -7.16
C PHE A 75 18.98 -8.37 -7.13
N PRO A 76 19.16 -7.17 -6.53
CA PRO A 76 18.07 -6.22 -6.38
C PRO A 76 17.50 -5.86 -7.75
N GLY A 77 16.18 -5.98 -7.88
CA GLY A 77 15.46 -5.57 -9.08
C GLY A 77 15.38 -6.62 -10.20
N LEU A 78 15.90 -7.84 -10.00
CA LEU A 78 15.74 -8.94 -10.97
C LEU A 78 14.26 -9.16 -11.35
N PHE A 79 13.36 -9.02 -10.39
CA PHE A 79 11.92 -9.21 -10.57
C PHE A 79 11.13 -7.91 -10.80
N ASN A 80 11.79 -6.76 -11.00
CA ASN A 80 11.10 -5.47 -11.11
C ASN A 80 10.04 -5.44 -12.22
N SER A 81 10.38 -5.93 -13.41
CA SER A 81 9.42 -5.99 -14.54
C SER A 81 8.21 -6.86 -14.22
N CYS A 82 8.42 -7.99 -13.53
CA CYS A 82 7.35 -8.88 -13.11
C CYS A 82 6.46 -8.20 -12.05
N ASN A 83 7.07 -7.64 -11.00
CA ASN A 83 6.36 -6.95 -9.93
C ASN A 83 5.60 -5.74 -10.43
N LYS A 84 6.18 -4.91 -11.31
CA LYS A 84 5.50 -3.77 -11.93
C LYS A 84 4.23 -4.20 -12.65
N ARG A 85 4.30 -5.24 -13.49
CA ARG A 85 3.14 -5.74 -14.22
C ARG A 85 2.06 -6.30 -13.28
N ARG A 86 2.47 -7.05 -12.25
CA ARG A 86 1.57 -7.62 -11.24
C ARG A 86 0.91 -6.53 -10.41
N PHE A 87 1.67 -5.51 -10.02
CA PHE A 87 1.20 -4.39 -9.22
C PHE A 87 0.16 -3.56 -9.99
N TYR A 88 0.43 -3.28 -11.26
CA TYR A 88 -0.54 -2.58 -12.11
C TYR A 88 -1.87 -3.35 -12.23
N LYS A 89 -1.82 -4.66 -12.48
CA LYS A 89 -3.02 -5.52 -12.51
C LYS A 89 -3.74 -5.56 -11.16
N PHE A 90 -2.98 -5.54 -10.07
CA PHE A 90 -3.52 -5.49 -8.72
C PHE A 90 -4.31 -4.18 -8.47
N LEU A 91 -3.74 -3.03 -8.83
CA LEU A 91 -4.41 -1.73 -8.69
C LEU A 91 -5.73 -1.70 -9.50
N GLN A 92 -5.70 -2.19 -10.74
CA GLN A 92 -6.91 -2.31 -11.56
C GLN A 92 -7.98 -3.21 -10.91
N LYS A 93 -7.58 -4.40 -10.42
CA LYS A 93 -8.50 -5.34 -9.75
C LYS A 93 -9.12 -4.75 -8.49
N LYS A 94 -8.41 -3.85 -7.81
CA LYS A 94 -8.88 -3.16 -6.60
C LYS A 94 -9.58 -1.82 -6.89
N ASN A 95 -9.82 -1.49 -8.17
CA ASN A 95 -10.40 -0.23 -8.63
C ASN A 95 -9.61 1.03 -8.22
N ILE A 96 -8.29 0.91 -8.08
CA ILE A 96 -7.37 2.02 -7.77
C ILE A 96 -6.83 2.57 -9.10
N ILE A 97 -7.59 3.42 -9.77
CA ILE A 97 -7.29 3.91 -11.14
C ILE A 97 -7.11 5.43 -11.24
N ASN A 98 -7.76 6.23 -10.38
CA ASN A 98 -7.71 7.69 -10.43
C ASN A 98 -6.81 8.25 -9.31
N VAL A 99 -5.54 7.84 -9.31
CA VAL A 99 -4.54 8.26 -8.32
C VAL A 99 -4.06 9.67 -8.65
N SER A 100 -4.32 10.61 -7.75
CA SER A 100 -3.81 11.98 -7.87
C SER A 100 -2.42 12.12 -7.25
N PHE A 101 -2.19 11.41 -6.14
CA PHE A 101 -0.90 11.39 -5.45
C PHE A 101 -0.55 9.96 -5.05
N SER A 102 0.73 9.62 -5.18
CA SER A 102 1.28 8.37 -4.66
C SER A 102 2.42 8.69 -3.69
N HIS A 103 2.35 8.11 -2.49
CA HIS A 103 3.39 8.22 -1.48
C HIS A 103 3.92 6.82 -1.18
N SER A 104 5.24 6.64 -1.31
CA SER A 104 5.88 5.37 -1.01
C SER A 104 6.80 5.50 0.20
N HIS A 105 6.77 4.51 1.09
CA HIS A 105 7.74 4.36 2.17
C HIS A 105 8.71 3.21 1.83
N VAL A 106 9.93 3.30 2.35
CA VAL A 106 11.02 2.32 2.15
C VAL A 106 11.52 1.88 3.51
#